data_AF-A0A2S6F9S4-F1
#
_entry.id   AF-A0A2S6F9S4-F1
#
_cell.length_a   1.000
_cell.length_b   1.000
_cell.length_c   1.000
_cell.angle_alpha   90.00
_cell.angle_beta   90.00
_cell.angle_gamma   90.00
#
_symmetry.space_group_name_H-M   'P 1'
#
loop_
_entity.id
_entity.type
_entity.pdbx_description
1 polymer ?
#
loop_
_entity_poly.entity_id
_entity_poly.type
_entity_poly.pdbx_seq_one_letter_code
_entity_poly.pdbx_strand_id
1 'polypeptide(L)'
;MTELNIKKEIGKRILEARKAKGLTLKALGELAGGLKQTRLTNWEQGVRTPGPEEIKSLAQALDVSPAYLMCLSDEKRFKEVQSPSQLVPLLTHYQACEALLHIQTIREQENPNNITLISVSMALLPVLSADAFALKMLDDSMIPEIRINDIQVIDPNAQPNPGDYVAVKVRGKEEAIICVYKKLSYTSSQFELLTLNDNWPDIKVSDIAEVNILGKLVLNIRTY
;
A
#
# COMPACT_ATOMS: atom_id res chain seq x y z
N MET A 1 -14.26 35.24 -7.09
CA MET A 1 -12.98 35.70 -6.51
C MET A 1 -12.19 36.43 -7.58
N THR A 2 -11.69 37.63 -7.32
CA THR A 2 -10.89 38.42 -8.29
C THR A 2 -9.52 37.78 -8.50
N GLU A 3 -8.96 37.85 -9.72
CA GLU A 3 -7.66 37.27 -10.09
C GLU A 3 -6.51 37.67 -9.15
N LEU A 4 -6.57 38.88 -8.58
CA LEU A 4 -5.62 39.40 -7.61
C LEU A 4 -5.63 38.63 -6.26
N ASN A 5 -6.78 38.05 -5.89
CA ASN A 5 -6.93 37.32 -4.63
C ASN A 5 -6.29 35.92 -4.70
N ILE A 6 -6.37 35.28 -5.88
CA ILE A 6 -5.80 33.94 -6.10
C ILE A 6 -4.27 33.95 -6.03
N LYS A 7 -3.63 34.98 -6.61
CA LYS A 7 -2.15 35.12 -6.59
C LYS A 7 -1.60 35.25 -5.17
N LYS A 8 -2.29 36.01 -4.32
CA LYS A 8 -1.94 36.17 -2.90
C LYS A 8 -2.15 34.88 -2.11
N GLU A 9 -3.23 34.16 -2.39
CA GLU A 9 -3.53 32.90 -1.69
C GLU A 9 -2.52 31.79 -2.03
N ILE A 10 -2.10 31.69 -3.31
CA ILE A 10 -1.02 30.78 -3.73
C ILE A 10 0.28 31.10 -2.97
N GLY A 11 0.65 32.39 -2.92
CA GLY A 11 1.83 32.84 -2.17
C GLY A 11 1.76 32.51 -0.68
N LYS A 12 0.59 32.69 -0.07
CA LYS A 12 0.33 32.37 1.33
C LYS A 12 0.48 30.86 1.59
N ARG A 13 -0.05 29.98 0.73
CA ARG A 13 0.09 28.53 0.87
C ARG A 13 1.54 28.06 0.76
N ILE A 14 2.33 28.66 -0.14
CA ILE A 14 3.77 28.39 -0.26
C ILE A 14 4.49 28.78 1.04
N LEU A 15 4.21 29.98 1.56
CA LEU A 15 4.78 30.48 2.82
C LEU A 15 4.44 29.56 4.00
N GLU A 16 3.18 29.17 4.13
CA GLU A 16 2.71 28.27 5.18
C GLU A 16 3.35 26.89 5.09
N ALA A 17 3.40 26.30 3.90
CA ALA A 17 4.03 24.99 3.68
C ALA A 17 5.54 25.04 3.97
N ARG A 18 6.24 26.12 3.57
CA ARG A 18 7.66 26.32 3.89
C ARG A 18 7.89 26.41 5.40
N LYS A 19 7.08 27.21 6.10
CA LYS A 19 7.17 27.37 7.56
C LYS A 19 6.84 26.08 8.30
N ALA A 20 5.84 25.33 7.85
CA ALA A 20 5.46 24.04 8.43
C ALA A 20 6.63 23.02 8.37
N LYS A 21 7.43 23.06 7.31
CA LYS A 21 8.66 22.26 7.19
C LYS A 21 9.90 22.86 7.85
N GLY A 22 9.80 24.04 8.47
CA GLY A 22 10.95 24.72 9.07
C GLY A 22 12.04 25.16 8.08
N LEU A 23 11.72 25.27 6.79
CA LEU A 23 12.71 25.59 5.75
C LEU A 23 12.97 27.09 5.66
N THR A 24 14.24 27.47 5.48
CA THR A 24 14.61 28.84 5.09
C THR A 24 14.37 29.05 3.59
N LEU A 25 14.24 30.30 3.13
CA LEU A 25 14.11 30.60 1.69
C LEU A 25 15.30 30.07 0.89
N LYS A 26 16.50 30.07 1.48
CA LYS A 26 17.70 29.49 0.87
C LYS A 26 17.56 27.97 0.69
N ALA A 27 17.20 27.27 1.77
CA ALA A 27 17.04 25.83 1.75
C ALA A 27 15.93 25.37 0.79
N LEU A 28 14.79 26.08 0.76
CA LEU A 28 13.73 25.81 -0.20
C LEU A 28 14.21 26.00 -1.65
N GLY A 29 14.98 27.06 -1.90
CA GLY A 29 15.52 27.33 -3.23
C GLY A 29 16.46 26.24 -3.73
N GLU A 30 17.35 25.74 -2.86
CA GLU A 30 18.24 24.63 -3.14
C GLU A 30 17.46 23.34 -3.44
N LEU A 31 16.46 23.00 -2.63
CA LEU A 31 15.62 21.80 -2.79
C LEU A 31 14.72 21.85 -4.04
N ALA A 32 14.26 23.04 -4.44
CA ALA A 32 13.36 23.21 -5.58
C ALA A 32 14.09 23.49 -6.90
N GLY A 33 15.35 23.04 -7.05
CA GLY A 33 16.10 23.12 -8.31
C GLY A 33 16.99 24.36 -8.47
N GLY A 34 17.50 24.93 -7.37
CA GLY A 34 18.43 26.07 -7.41
C GLY A 34 17.74 27.44 -7.61
N LEU A 35 16.53 27.61 -7.10
CA LEU A 35 15.77 28.84 -7.22
C LEU A 35 16.38 29.95 -6.34
N LYS A 36 16.52 31.15 -6.91
CA LYS A 36 17.01 32.33 -6.18
C LYS A 36 16.01 32.74 -5.09
N GLN A 37 16.52 33.10 -3.91
CA GLN A 37 15.70 33.54 -2.76
C GLN A 37 14.74 34.68 -3.12
N THR A 38 15.18 35.64 -3.94
CA THR A 38 14.36 36.76 -4.41
C THR A 38 13.12 36.31 -5.19
N ARG A 39 13.20 35.21 -5.95
CA ARG A 39 12.03 34.65 -6.67
C ARG A 39 11.01 34.07 -5.68
N LEU A 40 11.48 33.31 -4.69
CA LEU A 40 10.64 32.73 -3.64
C LEU A 40 9.93 33.82 -2.83
N THR A 41 10.64 34.88 -2.42
CA THR A 41 10.04 36.02 -1.71
C THR A 41 8.92 36.69 -2.51
N ASN A 42 9.15 36.92 -3.81
CA ASN A 42 8.15 37.52 -4.70
C ASN A 42 6.89 36.65 -4.85
N TRP A 43 7.04 35.33 -4.81
CA TRP A 43 5.92 34.40 -4.84
C TRP A 43 5.17 34.36 -3.50
N GLU A 44 5.89 34.27 -2.37
CA GLU A 44 5.28 34.27 -1.03
C GLU A 44 4.49 35.56 -0.73
N GLN A 45 4.92 36.68 -1.30
CA GLN A 45 4.23 37.97 -1.17
C GLN A 45 3.08 38.15 -2.19
N GLY A 46 2.89 37.21 -3.12
CA GLY A 46 1.87 37.29 -4.17
C GLY A 46 2.15 38.34 -5.24
N VAL A 47 3.39 38.84 -5.36
CA VAL A 47 3.82 39.80 -6.39
C VAL A 47 3.89 39.13 -7.76
N ARG A 48 4.27 37.85 -7.78
CA ARG A 48 4.31 37.00 -8.98
C ARG A 48 3.76 35.62 -8.66
N THR A 49 3.33 34.90 -9.69
CA THR A 49 2.89 33.50 -9.57
C THR A 49 3.98 32.59 -10.14
N PRO A 50 4.31 31.46 -9.49
CA PRO A 50 5.18 30.45 -10.08
C PRO A 50 4.52 29.81 -11.31
N GLY A 51 5.33 29.39 -12.29
CA GLY A 51 4.86 28.64 -13.44
C GLY A 51 4.61 27.17 -13.10
N PRO A 52 4.09 26.36 -14.05
CA PRO A 52 3.77 24.95 -13.82
C PRO A 52 4.97 24.10 -13.37
N GLU A 53 6.15 24.32 -13.97
CA GLU A 53 7.38 23.60 -13.61
C GLU A 53 7.91 24.02 -12.24
N GLU A 54 7.84 25.31 -11.91
CA GLU A 54 8.22 25.79 -10.58
C GLU A 54 7.24 25.30 -9.52
N ILE A 55 5.94 25.23 -9.81
CA ILE A 55 4.94 24.66 -8.89
C ILE A 55 5.23 23.19 -8.63
N LYS A 56 5.56 22.42 -9.66
CA LYS A 56 5.92 21.00 -9.51
C LYS A 56 7.17 20.83 -8.64
N SER A 57 8.18 21.67 -8.87
CA SER A 57 9.43 21.66 -8.10
C SER A 57 9.21 22.08 -6.64
N LEU A 58 8.41 23.13 -6.41
CA LEU A 58 8.02 23.58 -5.07
C LEU A 58 7.17 22.54 -4.34
N ALA A 59 6.21 21.94 -5.02
CA ALA A 59 5.36 20.87 -4.49
C ALA A 59 6.20 19.68 -4.02
N GLN A 60 7.20 19.28 -4.81
CA GLN A 60 8.14 18.22 -4.45
C GLN A 60 9.00 18.59 -3.24
N ALA A 61 9.56 19.80 -3.19
CA ALA A 61 10.39 20.25 -2.06
C ALA A 61 9.57 20.41 -0.77
N LEU A 62 8.34 20.93 -0.89
CA LEU A 62 7.42 21.20 0.22
C LEU A 62 6.59 19.98 0.62
N ASP A 63 6.67 18.89 -0.15
CA ASP A 63 5.94 17.63 0.05
C ASP A 63 4.43 17.80 0.14
N VAL A 64 3.90 18.65 -0.74
CA VAL A 64 2.47 18.93 -0.90
C VAL A 64 2.09 18.72 -2.36
N SER A 65 0.80 18.53 -2.64
CA SER A 65 0.35 18.40 -4.03
C SER A 65 0.46 19.74 -4.81
N PRO A 66 0.78 19.70 -6.12
CA PRO A 66 0.70 20.89 -6.98
C PRO A 66 -0.69 21.55 -6.96
N ALA A 67 -1.76 20.75 -6.88
CA ALA A 67 -3.14 21.22 -6.80
C ALA A 67 -3.42 22.02 -5.51
N TYR A 68 -2.84 21.60 -4.38
CA TYR A 68 -2.91 22.34 -3.12
C TYR A 68 -2.22 23.70 -3.22
N LEU A 69 -1.03 23.77 -3.82
CA LEU A 69 -0.33 25.05 -4.01
C LEU A 69 -1.08 26.00 -4.95
N MET A 70 -1.77 25.47 -5.97
CA MET A 70 -2.55 26.26 -6.94
C MET A 70 -3.96 26.64 -6.46
N CYS A 71 -4.32 26.38 -5.21
CA CYS A 71 -5.66 26.61 -4.67
C CYS A 71 -6.77 25.85 -5.44
N LEU A 72 -6.43 24.73 -6.07
CA LEU A 72 -7.38 23.86 -6.79
C LEU A 72 -8.03 22.82 -5.85
N SER A 73 -7.50 22.66 -4.63
CA SER A 73 -8.04 21.82 -3.56
C SER A 73 -7.65 22.36 -2.17
N ASP A 74 -8.52 22.26 -1.17
CA ASP A 74 -8.21 22.65 0.22
C ASP A 74 -7.52 21.55 1.03
N GLU A 75 -7.52 20.32 0.53
CA GLU A 75 -6.85 19.20 1.15
C GLU A 75 -5.33 19.32 0.96
N LYS A 76 -4.59 19.51 2.06
CA LYS A 76 -3.16 19.25 2.13
C LYS A 76 -2.95 17.73 1.97
N ARG A 77 -2.98 17.24 0.73
CA ARG A 77 -2.39 15.93 0.43
C ARG A 77 -0.88 16.10 0.54
N PHE A 78 -0.36 15.91 1.75
CA PHE A 78 1.04 15.56 1.94
C PHE A 78 1.28 14.33 1.05
N LYS A 79 2.43 14.22 0.37
CA LYS A 79 2.79 12.84 -0.03
C LYS A 79 2.84 12.11 1.29
N GLU A 80 2.08 11.04 1.41
CA GLU A 80 2.22 10.16 2.55
C GLU A 80 3.72 9.88 2.64
N VAL A 81 4.36 10.40 3.68
CA VAL A 81 5.62 9.86 4.17
C VAL A 81 5.28 8.40 4.31
N GLN A 82 5.79 7.57 3.40
CA GLN A 82 5.58 6.14 3.46
C GLN A 82 5.99 5.77 4.88
N SER A 83 4.99 5.50 5.71
CA SER A 83 5.26 5.11 7.07
C SER A 83 6.14 3.87 6.91
N PRO A 84 7.30 3.80 7.58
CA PRO A 84 8.24 2.70 7.38
C PRO A 84 7.60 1.35 7.68
N SER A 85 6.44 1.37 8.33
CA SER A 85 5.56 0.24 8.56
C SER A 85 4.11 0.54 8.17
N GLN A 86 3.44 -0.43 7.55
CA GLN A 86 1.99 -0.49 7.38
C GLN A 86 1.40 -1.50 8.38
N LEU A 87 0.24 -1.20 8.96
CA LEU A 87 -0.49 -2.14 9.80
C LEU A 87 -1.48 -2.93 8.93
N VAL A 88 -1.41 -4.26 9.01
CA VAL A 88 -2.35 -5.16 8.33
C VAL A 88 -3.10 -6.01 9.36
N PRO A 89 -4.40 -6.27 9.20
CA PRO A 89 -5.14 -7.09 10.15
C PRO A 89 -4.75 -8.56 10.04
N LEU A 90 -4.57 -9.21 11.19
CA LEU A 90 -4.44 -10.66 11.28
C LEU A 90 -5.84 -11.27 11.23
N LEU A 91 -6.13 -11.98 10.16
CA LEU A 91 -7.39 -12.70 9.97
C LEU A 91 -7.23 -14.17 10.34
N THR A 92 -8.34 -14.79 10.71
CA THR A 92 -8.45 -16.26 10.73
C THR A 92 -8.61 -16.82 9.31
N HIS A 93 -8.36 -18.11 9.12
CA HIS A 93 -8.53 -18.78 7.81
C HIS A 93 -9.98 -18.76 7.33
N TYR A 94 -10.95 -18.72 8.25
CA TYR A 94 -12.36 -18.51 7.92
C TYR A 94 -12.59 -17.08 7.41
N GLN A 95 -12.16 -16.07 8.18
CA GLN A 95 -12.32 -14.66 7.81
C GLN A 95 -11.61 -14.30 6.51
N ALA A 96 -10.47 -14.93 6.20
CA ALA A 96 -9.75 -14.68 4.96
C ALA A 96 -10.55 -15.04 3.71
N CYS A 97 -11.51 -15.97 3.80
CA CYS A 97 -12.41 -16.29 2.68
C CYS A 97 -13.27 -15.09 2.26
N GLU A 98 -13.56 -14.18 3.19
CA GLU A 98 -14.30 -12.93 2.99
C GLU A 98 -13.47 -11.72 3.44
N ALA A 99 -12.16 -11.74 3.14
CA ALA A 99 -11.19 -10.78 3.66
C ALA A 99 -11.63 -9.31 3.48
N LEU A 100 -12.10 -8.94 2.28
CA LEU A 100 -12.53 -7.57 1.98
C LEU A 100 -13.62 -7.06 2.95
N LEU A 101 -14.63 -7.89 3.23
CA LEU A 101 -15.72 -7.54 4.13
C LEU A 101 -15.20 -7.32 5.56
N HIS A 102 -14.36 -8.23 6.04
CA HIS A 102 -13.78 -8.12 7.39
C HIS A 102 -12.85 -6.92 7.52
N ILE A 103 -12.03 -6.64 6.50
CA ILE A 103 -11.11 -5.50 6.50
C ILE A 103 -11.88 -4.19 6.49
N GLN A 104 -12.94 -4.07 5.68
CA GLN A 104 -13.80 -2.89 5.67
C GLN A 104 -14.47 -2.68 7.03
N THR A 105 -15.03 -3.74 7.60
CA THR A 105 -15.65 -3.72 8.93
C THR A 105 -14.65 -3.25 10.00
N ILE A 106 -13.40 -3.73 9.94
CA ILE A 106 -12.32 -3.33 10.85
C ILE A 106 -12.00 -1.83 10.71
N ARG A 107 -11.96 -1.30 9.48
CA ARG A 107 -11.66 0.13 9.24
C ARG A 107 -12.78 1.06 9.71
N GLU A 108 -14.02 0.62 9.62
CA GLU A 108 -15.21 1.39 10.02
C GLU A 108 -15.46 1.37 11.54
N GLN A 109 -14.87 0.41 12.27
CA GLN A 109 -15.02 0.31 13.72
C GLN A 109 -14.06 1.24 14.47
N GLU A 110 -14.60 2.10 15.34
CA GLU A 110 -13.81 3.01 16.18
C GLU A 110 -13.15 2.33 17.40
N ASN A 111 -13.52 1.09 17.75
CA ASN A 111 -13.07 0.43 18.99
C ASN A 111 -12.51 -0.99 18.76
N PRO A 112 -11.19 -1.17 18.63
CA PRO A 112 -10.56 -2.38 18.11
C PRO A 112 -10.18 -3.42 19.19
N ASN A 113 -10.97 -3.57 20.26
CA ASN A 113 -10.58 -4.38 21.42
C ASN A 113 -10.36 -5.88 21.15
N ASN A 114 -10.59 -6.36 19.92
CA ASN A 114 -10.30 -7.74 19.53
C ASN A 114 -9.62 -7.87 18.15
N ILE A 115 -9.01 -6.79 17.64
CA ILE A 115 -8.36 -6.79 16.34
C ILE A 115 -6.85 -6.85 16.55
N THR A 116 -6.23 -7.95 16.12
CA THR A 116 -4.77 -8.05 16.10
C THR A 116 -4.26 -7.45 14.79
N LEU A 117 -3.36 -6.48 14.90
CA LEU A 117 -2.71 -5.83 13.76
C LEU A 117 -1.24 -6.26 13.72
N ILE A 118 -0.76 -6.62 12.53
CA ILE A 118 0.63 -6.94 12.26
C ILE A 118 1.30 -5.72 11.64
N SER A 119 2.41 -5.30 12.23
CA SER A 119 3.25 -4.25 11.67
C SER A 119 4.17 -4.85 10.59
N VAL A 120 4.03 -4.38 9.36
CA VAL A 120 4.80 -4.82 8.21
C VAL A 120 5.70 -3.69 7.75
N SER A 121 7.01 -3.90 7.77
CA SER A 121 7.93 -2.88 7.27
C SER A 121 7.87 -2.79 5.75
N MET A 122 7.68 -1.57 5.24
CA MET A 122 7.60 -1.27 3.82
C MET A 122 8.96 -0.94 3.19
N ALA A 123 10.05 -0.99 3.97
CA ALA A 123 11.38 -0.57 3.51
C ALA A 123 11.94 -1.39 2.34
N LEU A 124 11.52 -2.67 2.22
CA LEU A 124 12.00 -3.61 1.21
C LEU A 124 10.86 -4.23 0.39
N LEU A 125 9.64 -3.74 0.55
CA LEU A 125 8.46 -4.29 -0.11
C LEU A 125 7.85 -3.28 -1.09
N PRO A 126 7.22 -3.75 -2.18
CA PRO A 126 6.33 -2.89 -2.95
C PRO A 126 5.21 -2.36 -2.04
N VAL A 127 4.62 -1.22 -2.41
CA VAL A 127 3.49 -0.65 -1.68
C VAL A 127 2.38 -1.71 -1.58
N LEU A 128 2.03 -2.08 -0.35
CA LEU A 128 0.97 -3.02 -0.05
C LEU A 128 -0.37 -2.35 -0.33
N SER A 129 -1.29 -3.09 -0.91
CA SER A 129 -2.65 -2.58 -1.03
C SER A 129 -3.27 -2.35 0.35
N ALA A 130 -4.24 -1.45 0.42
CA ALA A 130 -4.97 -1.21 1.66
C ALA A 130 -5.61 -2.52 2.17
N ASP A 131 -6.04 -3.38 1.25
CA ASP A 131 -6.78 -4.62 1.51
C ASP A 131 -5.86 -5.81 1.82
N ALA A 132 -4.56 -5.56 2.00
CA ALA A 132 -3.63 -6.57 2.47
C ALA A 132 -3.99 -7.03 3.90
N PHE A 133 -3.80 -8.32 4.16
CA PHE A 133 -4.08 -8.94 5.46
C PHE A 133 -3.00 -9.97 5.81
N ALA A 134 -2.96 -10.37 7.08
CA ALA A 134 -2.07 -11.40 7.56
C ALA A 134 -2.84 -12.69 7.90
N LEU A 135 -2.20 -13.83 7.69
CA LEU A 135 -2.63 -15.16 8.13
C LEU A 135 -1.53 -15.80 8.97
N LYS A 136 -1.91 -16.61 9.95
CA LYS A 136 -0.97 -17.39 10.75
C LYS A 136 -1.00 -18.84 10.30
N MET A 137 0.12 -19.43 9.90
CA MET A 137 0.18 -20.82 9.48
C MET A 137 -0.23 -21.76 10.62
N LEU A 138 -1.20 -22.65 10.38
CA LEU A 138 -1.72 -23.59 11.40
C LEU A 138 -1.27 -25.03 11.21
N ASP A 139 -0.85 -25.41 10.01
CA ASP A 139 -0.44 -26.76 9.66
C ASP A 139 0.95 -26.78 9.00
N ASP A 140 1.42 -27.99 8.67
CA ASP A 140 2.73 -28.23 8.10
C ASP A 140 2.70 -28.47 6.58
N SER A 141 1.62 -28.11 5.88
CA SER A 141 1.49 -28.33 4.42
C SER A 141 2.57 -27.63 3.58
N MET A 142 3.21 -26.60 4.13
CA MET A 142 4.16 -25.73 3.43
C MET A 142 5.59 -25.79 4.01
N ILE A 143 5.90 -26.79 4.85
CA ILE A 143 7.28 -27.02 5.31
C ILE A 143 8.17 -27.46 4.13
N PRO A 144 9.47 -27.13 4.13
CA PRO A 144 10.22 -26.44 5.18
C PRO A 144 10.15 -24.90 5.12
N GLU A 145 9.65 -24.35 4.01
CA GLU A 145 9.71 -22.92 3.71
C GLU A 145 8.82 -22.09 4.64
N ILE A 146 7.57 -22.52 4.83
CA ILE A 146 6.60 -21.91 5.74
C ILE A 146 6.27 -22.92 6.84
N ARG A 147 6.49 -22.53 8.09
CA ARG A 147 6.30 -23.40 9.26
C ARG A 147 5.08 -22.97 10.05
N ILE A 148 4.55 -23.89 10.85
CA ILE A 148 3.49 -23.62 11.82
C ILE A 148 3.90 -22.41 12.68
N ASN A 149 2.95 -21.50 12.89
CA ASN A 149 3.07 -20.20 13.56
C ASN A 149 3.76 -19.07 12.78
N ASP A 150 4.34 -19.33 11.60
CA ASP A 150 4.77 -18.23 10.73
C ASP A 150 3.56 -17.35 10.38
N ILE A 151 3.77 -16.06 10.15
CA ILE A 151 2.74 -15.11 9.73
C ILE A 151 2.96 -14.72 8.26
N GLN A 152 1.99 -15.02 7.41
CA GLN A 152 2.00 -14.72 5.98
C GLN A 152 1.23 -13.43 5.73
N VAL A 153 1.86 -12.46 5.07
CA VAL A 153 1.19 -11.25 4.59
C VAL A 153 0.73 -11.48 3.16
N ILE A 154 -0.57 -11.35 2.93
CA ILE A 154 -1.25 -11.58 1.66
C ILE A 154 -1.75 -10.25 1.11
N ASP A 155 -1.47 -9.99 -0.17
CA ASP A 155 -2.02 -8.86 -0.91
C ASP A 155 -3.03 -9.36 -1.97
N PRO A 156 -4.34 -9.08 -1.79
CA PRO A 156 -5.38 -9.45 -2.76
C PRO A 156 -5.22 -8.83 -4.14
N ASN A 157 -4.61 -7.65 -4.21
CA ASN A 157 -4.48 -6.89 -5.45
C ASN A 157 -3.20 -7.24 -6.23
N ALA A 158 -2.30 -8.03 -5.63
CA ALA A 158 -1.12 -8.54 -6.29
C ALA A 158 -1.44 -9.78 -7.13
N GLN A 159 -1.13 -9.73 -8.42
CA GLN A 159 -1.31 -10.87 -9.32
C GLN A 159 -0.25 -11.95 -9.07
N PRO A 160 -0.65 -13.24 -8.93
CA PRO A 160 0.29 -14.33 -8.75
C PRO A 160 0.98 -14.71 -10.07
N ASN A 161 2.29 -14.89 -10.01
CA ASN A 161 3.10 -15.50 -11.06
C ASN A 161 3.33 -16.99 -10.75
N PRO A 162 3.64 -17.82 -11.77
CA PRO A 162 4.05 -19.20 -11.53
C PRO A 162 5.20 -19.28 -10.51
N GLY A 163 5.03 -20.13 -9.50
CA GLY A 163 5.96 -20.29 -8.37
C GLY A 163 5.67 -19.38 -7.17
N ASP A 164 4.77 -18.41 -7.28
CA ASP A 164 4.37 -17.59 -6.13
C ASP A 164 3.51 -18.39 -5.14
N TYR A 165 3.66 -18.07 -3.86
CA TYR A 165 2.77 -18.55 -2.81
C TYR A 165 1.47 -17.74 -2.82
N VAL A 166 0.33 -18.40 -2.69
CA VAL A 166 -1.00 -17.79 -2.75
C VAL A 166 -1.87 -18.31 -1.61
N ALA A 167 -2.72 -17.42 -1.08
CA ALA A 167 -3.84 -17.82 -0.25
C ALA A 167 -5.04 -18.13 -1.14
N VAL A 168 -5.69 -19.27 -0.92
CA VAL A 168 -6.80 -19.74 -1.75
C VAL A 168 -7.94 -20.28 -0.93
N LYS A 169 -9.15 -20.15 -1.46
CA LYS A 169 -10.37 -20.77 -0.98
C LYS A 169 -10.81 -21.83 -1.98
N VAL A 170 -10.77 -23.09 -1.55
CA VAL A 170 -11.18 -24.25 -2.35
C VAL A 170 -12.65 -24.56 -2.06
N ARG A 171 -13.44 -24.84 -3.10
CA ARG A 171 -14.85 -25.24 -2.95
C ARG A 171 -14.95 -26.49 -2.07
N GLY A 172 -15.81 -26.44 -1.05
CA GLY A 172 -16.03 -27.56 -0.12
C GLY A 172 -15.14 -27.56 1.12
N LYS A 173 -14.11 -26.70 1.18
CA LYS A 173 -13.33 -26.44 2.41
C LYS A 173 -13.77 -25.11 3.00
N GLU A 174 -13.99 -25.03 4.31
CA GLU A 174 -14.45 -23.81 5.00
C GLU A 174 -13.34 -22.78 5.21
N GLU A 175 -12.09 -23.23 5.26
CA GLU A 175 -10.93 -22.41 5.59
C GLU A 175 -10.06 -22.14 4.36
N ALA A 176 -9.44 -20.95 4.33
CA ALA A 176 -8.38 -20.63 3.40
C ALA A 176 -7.14 -21.50 3.65
N ILE A 177 -6.37 -21.79 2.60
CA ILE A 177 -5.10 -22.51 2.67
C ILE A 177 -4.02 -21.75 1.90
N ILE A 178 -2.75 -22.04 2.21
CA ILE A 178 -1.59 -21.52 1.48
C ILE A 178 -1.06 -22.60 0.55
N CYS A 179 -0.82 -22.26 -0.72
CA CYS A 179 -0.26 -23.18 -1.72
C CYS A 179 0.71 -22.43 -2.64
N VAL A 180 1.52 -23.17 -3.41
CA VAL A 180 2.28 -22.61 -4.54
C VAL A 180 1.43 -22.64 -5.80
N TYR A 181 1.34 -21.51 -6.50
CA TYR A 181 0.64 -21.41 -7.78
C TYR A 181 1.51 -21.96 -8.93
N LYS A 182 1.06 -23.01 -9.61
CA LYS A 182 1.73 -23.60 -10.77
C LYS A 182 0.85 -23.54 -12.02
N LYS A 183 1.21 -22.69 -12.97
CA LYS A 183 0.53 -22.60 -14.26
C LYS A 183 0.88 -23.81 -15.14
N LEU A 184 -0.12 -24.46 -15.73
CA LEU A 184 0.09 -25.66 -16.56
C LEU A 184 0.19 -25.37 -18.06
N SER A 185 -0.39 -24.26 -18.52
CA SER A 185 -0.43 -23.91 -19.94
C SER A 185 -0.35 -22.40 -20.14
N TYR A 186 0.21 -21.97 -21.27
CA TYR A 186 0.18 -20.57 -21.68
C TYR A 186 -1.18 -20.14 -22.22
N THR A 187 -1.96 -21.08 -22.78
CA THR A 187 -3.18 -20.80 -23.55
C THR A 187 -4.46 -21.19 -22.81
N SER A 188 -4.38 -22.12 -21.85
CA SER A 188 -5.53 -22.49 -21.01
C SER A 188 -5.44 -21.84 -19.63
N SER A 189 -6.59 -21.73 -18.98
CA SER A 189 -6.73 -21.25 -17.60
C SER A 189 -6.45 -22.34 -16.56
N GLN A 190 -5.89 -23.49 -16.97
CA GLN A 190 -5.62 -24.60 -16.07
C GLN A 190 -4.35 -24.35 -15.25
N PHE A 191 -4.41 -24.66 -13.97
CA PHE A 191 -3.29 -24.54 -13.04
C PHE A 191 -3.36 -25.61 -11.95
N GLU A 192 -2.26 -25.81 -11.24
CA GLU A 192 -2.16 -26.62 -10.04
C GLU A 192 -1.83 -25.72 -8.85
N LEU A 193 -2.29 -26.13 -7.69
CA LEU A 193 -1.92 -25.58 -6.40
C LEU A 193 -1.15 -26.65 -5.66
N LEU A 194 0.12 -26.37 -5.39
CA LEU A 194 1.02 -27.34 -4.80
C LEU A 194 1.19 -27.09 -3.31
N THR A 195 1.31 -28.18 -2.57
CA THR A 195 1.85 -28.17 -1.22
C THR A 195 3.36 -28.47 -1.27
N LEU A 196 4.13 -28.07 -0.26
CA LEU A 196 5.56 -28.37 -0.20
C LEU A 196 5.87 -29.62 0.65
N ASN A 197 4.87 -30.10 1.39
CA ASN A 197 4.95 -31.30 2.18
C ASN A 197 4.22 -32.44 1.45
N ASP A 198 4.97 -33.45 1.02
CA ASP A 198 4.45 -34.61 0.27
C ASP A 198 3.34 -35.40 1.00
N ASN A 199 3.15 -35.19 2.31
CA ASN A 199 2.05 -35.78 3.07
C ASN A 199 0.69 -35.09 2.80
N TRP A 200 0.70 -33.96 2.09
CA TRP A 200 -0.47 -33.17 1.76
C TRP A 200 -0.78 -33.24 0.26
N PRO A 201 -2.06 -33.18 -0.14
CA PRO A 201 -2.43 -33.32 -1.54
C PRO A 201 -2.26 -32.02 -2.30
N ASP A 202 -1.76 -32.13 -3.53
CA ASP A 202 -1.86 -31.08 -4.54
C ASP A 202 -3.28 -31.00 -5.14
N ILE A 203 -3.68 -29.82 -5.58
CA ILE A 203 -5.00 -29.57 -6.16
C ILE A 203 -4.84 -29.17 -7.61
N LYS A 204 -5.42 -29.96 -8.52
CA LYS A 204 -5.48 -29.63 -9.95
C LYS A 204 -6.77 -28.88 -10.26
N VAL A 205 -6.64 -27.66 -10.75
CA VAL A 205 -7.79 -26.79 -11.06
C VAL A 205 -8.00 -26.80 -12.57
N SER A 206 -9.07 -27.47 -12.99
CA SER A 206 -9.49 -27.51 -14.39
C SER A 206 -10.57 -26.47 -14.69
N ASP A 207 -11.43 -26.19 -13.71
CA ASP A 207 -12.44 -25.13 -13.76
C ASP A 207 -12.12 -24.07 -12.70
N ILE A 208 -12.02 -22.81 -13.12
CA ILE A 208 -11.67 -21.69 -12.23
C ILE A 208 -12.75 -21.43 -11.18
N ALA A 209 -13.99 -21.92 -11.37
CA ALA A 209 -15.07 -21.81 -10.39
C ALA A 209 -14.84 -22.68 -9.13
N GLU A 210 -13.89 -23.63 -9.17
CA GLU A 210 -13.59 -24.51 -8.03
C GLU A 210 -12.71 -23.85 -6.97
N VAL A 211 -11.97 -22.80 -7.35
CA VAL A 211 -11.02 -22.13 -6.45
C VAL A 211 -11.07 -20.62 -6.63
N ASN A 212 -11.15 -19.92 -5.51
CA ASN A 212 -10.93 -18.48 -5.45
C ASN A 212 -9.53 -18.18 -4.91
N ILE A 213 -8.72 -17.44 -5.67
CA ILE A 213 -7.43 -16.94 -5.18
C ILE A 213 -7.69 -15.67 -4.38
N LEU A 214 -7.40 -15.72 -3.08
CA LEU A 214 -7.65 -14.62 -2.13
C LEU A 214 -6.56 -13.54 -2.19
N GLY A 215 -5.36 -13.91 -2.65
CA GLY A 215 -4.26 -13.00 -2.88
C GLY A 215 -2.91 -13.69 -2.94
N LYS A 216 -1.89 -12.93 -3.33
CA LYS A 216 -0.49 -13.38 -3.35
C LYS A 216 0.15 -13.14 -1.98
N LEU A 217 0.93 -14.11 -1.50
CA LEU A 217 1.81 -13.93 -0.36
C LEU A 217 3.00 -13.06 -0.78
N VAL A 218 3.17 -11.94 -0.07
CA VAL A 218 4.24 -10.97 -0.33
C VAL A 218 5.38 -11.02 0.70
N LEU A 219 5.09 -11.51 1.91
CA LEU A 219 6.05 -11.61 2.99
C LEU A 219 5.71 -12.81 3.90
N ASN A 220 6.73 -13.56 4.29
CA ASN A 220 6.63 -14.54 5.38
C ASN A 220 7.41 -14.00 6.59
N ILE A 221 6.75 -13.92 7.75
CA ILE A 221 7.33 -13.44 9.00
C ILE A 221 7.48 -14.64 9.94
N ARG A 222 8.73 -14.96 10.29
CA ARG A 222 9.05 -15.99 11.28
C ARG A 222 9.55 -15.34 12.56
N THR A 223 8.91 -15.68 13.68
CA THR A 223 9.40 -15.32 15.01
C THR A 223 10.14 -16.53 15.59
N TYR A 224 11.34 -16.28 16.14
CA TYR A 224 12.21 -17.29 16.74
C TYR A 224 12.05 -17.31 18.26
#